data_AF-A0A3S0UQG2-F1
#
_entry.id   AF-A0A3S0UQG2-F1
#
_cell.length_a   1.000
_cell.length_b   1.000
_cell.length_c   1.000
_cell.angle_alpha   90.00
_cell.angle_beta   90.00
_cell.angle_gamma   90.00
#
_symmetry.space_group_name_H-M   'P 1'
#
loop_
_entity.id
_entity.type
_entity.pdbx_description
1 polymer ?
#
loop_
_entity_poly.entity_id
_entity_poly.type
_entity_poly.pdbx_seq_one_letter_code
_entity_poly.pdbx_strand_id
1 'polypeptide(L)'
;MTPTNCYDCKFQGTVPGSAHSCCTFIPEDMRLKLMLLYLSGKQLVITQEESEEPVPILNLDPHGIKNGWANWPVDFDPVWVSDCKLFTSK
;
A
#
# COMPACT_ATOMS: atom_id res chain seq x y z
N MET A 1 -5.67 -11.63 13.39
CA MET A 1 -6.06 -11.19 12.05
C MET A 1 -5.04 -11.76 11.09
N THR A 2 -5.46 -12.53 10.09
CA THR A 2 -4.55 -12.99 9.04
C THR A 2 -4.04 -11.78 8.25
N PRO A 3 -2.74 -11.71 7.88
CA PRO A 3 -2.22 -10.63 7.06
C PRO A 3 -3.05 -10.49 5.78
N THR A 4 -3.47 -9.27 5.43
CA THR A 4 -4.19 -9.02 4.17
C THR A 4 -3.23 -9.21 3.01
N ASN A 5 -3.41 -10.28 2.24
CA ASN A 5 -2.56 -10.59 1.09
C ASN A 5 -2.99 -9.79 -0.15
N CYS A 6 -2.22 -8.78 -0.55
CA CYS A 6 -2.55 -7.97 -1.72
C CYS A 6 -2.59 -8.77 -3.04
N TYR A 7 -2.00 -9.97 -3.14
CA TYR A 7 -2.18 -10.83 -4.32
C TYR A 7 -3.66 -11.19 -4.57
N ASP A 8 -4.44 -11.31 -3.49
CA ASP A 8 -5.85 -11.69 -3.52
C ASP A 8 -6.79 -10.47 -3.60
N CYS A 9 -6.24 -9.25 -3.70
CA CYS A 9 -7.02 -8.02 -3.74
C CYS A 9 -7.54 -7.73 -5.15
N LYS A 10 -8.82 -7.38 -5.31
CA LYS A 10 -9.41 -7.01 -6.61
C LYS A 10 -8.78 -5.77 -7.25
N PHE A 11 -8.10 -4.94 -6.45
CA PHE A 11 -7.38 -3.76 -6.89
C PHE A 11 -5.89 -4.01 -7.15
N GLN A 12 -5.45 -5.27 -7.13
CA GLN A 12 -4.10 -5.63 -7.53
C GLN A 12 -3.97 -5.53 -9.06
N GLY A 13 -2.96 -4.80 -9.51
CA GLY A 13 -2.56 -4.69 -10.90
C GLY A 13 -1.11 -5.12 -11.09
N THR A 14 -0.71 -5.22 -12.36
CA THR A 14 0.65 -5.60 -12.77
C THR A 14 1.46 -4.37 -13.17
N VAL A 15 2.78 -4.46 -13.03
CA VAL A 15 3.72 -3.45 -13.53
C VAL A 15 4.44 -4.00 -14.77
N PRO A 16 4.36 -3.36 -15.94
CA PRO A 16 5.06 -3.83 -17.14
C PRO A 16 6.57 -3.98 -16.92
N GLY A 17 7.12 -5.17 -17.20
CA GLY A 17 8.54 -5.46 -17.05
C GLY A 17 9.01 -5.74 -15.61
N SER A 18 8.09 -5.81 -14.64
CA SER A 18 8.37 -6.12 -13.24
C SER A 18 7.50 -7.29 -12.75
N ALA A 19 8.01 -8.08 -11.81
CA ALA A 19 7.24 -9.13 -11.13
C ALA A 19 6.39 -8.57 -9.97
N HIS A 20 6.57 -7.29 -9.65
CA HIS A 20 5.85 -6.62 -8.58
C HIS A 20 4.42 -6.23 -8.98
N SER A 21 3.65 -5.80 -7.98
CA SER A 21 2.28 -5.36 -8.12
C SER A 21 2.16 -3.83 -8.07
N CYS A 22 1.08 -3.31 -8.65
CA CYS A 22 0.60 -1.94 -8.40
C CYS A 22 -0.79 -1.98 -7.77
N CYS A 23 -1.21 -0.89 -7.12
CA CYS A 23 -2.54 -0.76 -6.54
C CYS A 23 -3.43 0.14 -7.42
N THR A 24 -4.48 -0.44 -7.99
CA THR A 24 -5.40 0.25 -8.91
C THR A 24 -6.54 0.99 -8.21
N PHE A 25 -6.69 0.82 -6.90
CA PHE A 25 -7.63 1.60 -6.08
C PHE A 25 -7.27 3.09 -6.10
N ILE A 26 -5.96 3.40 -6.13
CA ILE A 26 -5.48 4.77 -6.16
C ILE A 26 -5.52 5.29 -7.61
N PRO A 27 -6.17 6.45 -7.85
CA PRO A 27 -6.15 7.14 -9.13
C PRO A 27 -4.72 7.39 -9.61
N GLU A 28 -4.49 7.22 -10.92
CA GLU A 28 -3.15 7.22 -11.51
C GLU A 28 -2.36 8.52 -11.22
N ASP A 29 -3.04 9.66 -11.30
CA ASP A 29 -2.50 11.00 -11.04
C ASP A 29 -2.06 11.22 -9.58
N MET A 30 -2.54 10.39 -8.65
CA MET A 30 -2.17 10.45 -7.24
C MET A 30 -1.05 9.48 -6.86
N ARG A 31 -0.80 8.43 -7.66
CA ARG A 31 0.09 7.32 -7.26
C ARG A 31 1.50 7.79 -6.95
N LEU A 32 2.09 8.59 -7.83
CA LEU A 32 3.45 9.10 -7.65
C LEU A 32 3.57 9.98 -6.40
N LYS A 33 2.57 10.84 -6.16
CA LYS A 33 2.52 11.69 -4.97
C LYS A 33 2.47 10.85 -3.69
N LEU A 34 1.63 9.81 -3.67
CA LEU A 34 1.54 8.93 -2.50
C LEU A 34 2.84 8.14 -2.28
N MET A 35 3.44 7.60 -3.35
CA MET A 35 4.72 6.92 -3.27
C MET A 35 5.80 7.82 -2.64
N LEU A 36 5.90 9.07 -3.08
CA LEU A 36 6.84 10.05 -2.51
C LEU A 36 6.57 10.34 -1.04
N LEU A 37 5.30 10.35 -0.61
CA LEU A 37 4.95 10.51 0.81
C LEU A 37 5.48 9.33 1.64
N TYR A 38 5.21 8.09 1.22
CA TYR A 38 5.70 6.89 1.93
C TYR A 38 7.22 6.82 1.97
N LEU A 39 7.90 7.13 0.86
CA LEU A 39 9.37 7.21 0.82
C LEU A 39 9.93 8.32 1.74
N SER A 40 9.18 9.40 1.95
CA SER A 40 9.53 10.45 2.92
C SER A 40 9.21 10.09 4.38
N GLY A 41 8.76 8.85 4.64
CA GLY A 41 8.37 8.38 5.97
C GLY A 41 7.00 8.88 6.43
N LYS A 42 6.19 9.45 5.52
CA LYS A 42 4.82 9.89 5.84
C LYS A 42 3.84 8.77 5.55
N GLN A 43 2.96 8.51 6.52
CA GLN A 43 1.92 7.50 6.41
C GLN A 43 0.55 8.16 6.30
N LEU A 44 -0.33 7.59 5.48
CA LEU A 44 -1.72 8.03 5.44
C LEU A 44 -2.51 7.36 6.57
N VAL A 45 -3.33 8.13 7.25
CA VAL A 45 -4.19 7.67 8.33
C VAL A 45 -5.65 7.98 8.02
N ILE A 46 -6.55 7.13 8.51
CA ILE A 46 -7.99 7.37 8.54
C ILE A 46 -8.30 7.92 9.92
N THR A 47 -8.91 9.11 9.95
CA THR A 47 -9.55 9.64 11.14
C THR A 47 -11.00 9.19 11.13
N GLN A 48 -11.36 8.25 12.00
CA GLN A 48 -12.77 7.89 12.19
C GLN A 48 -13.40 8.87 13.17
N GLU A 49 -14.63 9.30 12.92
CA GLU A 49 -15.32 10.30 13.76
C GLU A 49 -15.52 9.82 15.21
N GLU A 50 -15.55 8.50 15.44
CA GLU A 50 -15.79 7.87 16.74
C GLU A 50 -14.53 7.38 17.46
N SER A 51 -13.35 7.38 16.83
CA SER A 51 -12.10 6.95 17.45
C SER A 51 -11.11 8.11 17.55
N GLU A 52 -10.58 8.39 18.74
CA GLU A 52 -9.61 9.49 18.95
C GLU A 52 -8.27 9.24 18.25
N GLU A 53 -7.91 7.97 18.00
CA GLU A 53 -6.59 7.63 17.47
C GLU A 53 -6.61 7.42 15.94
N PRO A 54 -5.75 8.13 15.19
CA PRO A 54 -5.64 7.94 13.74
C PRO A 54 -5.10 6.55 13.41
N VAL A 55 -5.82 5.81 12.58
CA VAL A 55 -5.42 4.45 12.18
C VAL A 55 -4.74 4.48 10.82
N PRO A 56 -3.56 3.86 10.64
CA PRO A 56 -2.93 3.81 9.33
C PRO A 56 -3.75 3.06 8.28
N ILE A 57 -3.79 3.61 7.06
CA ILE A 57 -4.45 2.98 5.91
C ILE A 57 -3.69 1.72 5.46
N LEU A 58 -2.36 1.78 5.53
CA LEU A 58 -1.47 0.76 5.00
C LEU A 58 -0.24 0.68 5.88
N ASN A 59 0.14 -0.52 6.30
CA ASN A 59 1.39 -0.79 7.00
C ASN A 59 2.36 -1.52 6.07
N LEU A 60 3.46 -0.84 5.76
CA LEU A 60 4.54 -1.37 4.93
C LEU A 60 5.74 -1.73 5.81
N ASP A 61 6.38 -2.86 5.50
CA ASP A 61 7.59 -3.28 6.18
C ASP A 61 8.75 -2.29 5.90
N PRO A 62 9.40 -1.73 6.93
CA PRO A 62 10.51 -0.79 6.74
C PRO A 62 11.68 -1.35 5.93
N HIS A 63 11.93 -2.66 6.01
CA HIS A 63 12.95 -3.33 5.22
C HIS A 63 12.60 -3.30 3.72
N GLY A 64 11.34 -3.57 3.38
CA GLY A 64 10.85 -3.48 2.01
C GLY A 64 10.96 -2.05 1.45
N ILE A 65 10.60 -1.03 2.25
CA ILE A 65 10.72 0.38 1.85
C ILE A 65 12.19 0.74 1.60
N LYS A 66 13.09 0.41 2.55
CA LYS A 66 14.50 0.78 2.49
C LYS A 66 15.22 0.20 1.27
N ASN A 67 14.84 -1.00 0.84
CA ASN A 67 15.42 -1.66 -0.34
C ASN A 67 14.68 -1.32 -1.65
N GLY A 68 13.65 -0.49 -1.59
CA GLY A 68 12.84 -0.13 -2.77
C GLY A 68 11.94 -1.25 -3.28
N TRP A 69 11.61 -2.24 -2.44
CA TRP A 69 10.71 -3.35 -2.76
C TRP A 69 9.26 -3.08 -2.37
N ALA A 70 8.99 -1.98 -1.67
CA ALA A 70 7.67 -1.60 -1.18
C ALA A 70 7.28 -0.17 -1.60
N ASN A 71 7.43 0.20 -2.88
CA ASN A 71 7.07 1.53 -3.40
C ASN A 71 5.57 1.63 -3.73
N TRP A 72 4.73 1.39 -2.73
CA TRP A 72 3.28 1.50 -2.87
C TRP A 72 2.87 2.95 -3.19
N PRO A 73 1.86 3.20 -4.04
CA PRO A 73 1.01 2.23 -4.76
C PRO A 73 1.53 1.83 -6.15
N VAL A 74 2.72 2.28 -6.55
CA VAL A 74 3.21 2.22 -7.93
C VAL A 74 3.84 0.87 -8.25
N ASP A 75 4.75 0.41 -7.41
CA ASP A 75 5.57 -0.78 -7.63
C ASP A 75 5.99 -1.36 -6.28
N PHE A 76 5.31 -2.42 -5.85
CA PHE A 76 5.57 -3.05 -4.56
C PHE A 76 5.35 -4.55 -4.63
N ASP A 77 6.12 -5.29 -3.84
CA ASP A 77 5.84 -6.69 -3.57
C ASP A 77 4.85 -6.81 -2.38
N PRO A 78 3.65 -7.41 -2.58
CA PRO A 78 2.66 -7.66 -1.53
C PRO A 78 3.19 -8.30 -0.25
N VAL A 79 4.29 -9.06 -0.30
CA VAL A 79 4.88 -9.67 0.90
C VAL A 79 5.34 -8.63 1.94
N TRP A 80 5.61 -7.40 1.51
CA TRP A 80 6.00 -6.29 2.39
C TRP A 80 4.80 -5.48 2.90
N VAL A 81 3.57 -5.91 2.65
CA VAL A 81 2.34 -5.28 3.16
C VAL A 81 1.82 -6.13 4.32
N SER A 82 1.87 -5.61 5.54
CA SER A 82 1.39 -6.33 6.72
C SER A 82 -0.11 -6.15 6.97
N ASP A 83 -0.64 -4.97 6.65
CA ASP A 83 -2.05 -4.61 6.81
C ASP A 83 -2.44 -3.55 5.79
N CYS A 84 -3.63 -3.68 5.20
CA CYS A 84 -4.17 -2.76 4.20
C CYS A 84 -5.68 -2.60 4.39
N LYS A 85 -6.11 -1.40 4.81
CA LYS A 85 -7.54 -1.06 4.99
C LYS A 85 -8.30 -0.90 3.67
N LEU A 86 -7.58 -0.83 2.55
CA LEU A 86 -8.15 -0.77 1.20
C LEU A 86 -8.31 -2.16 0.56
N PHE A 87 -7.91 -3.23 1.26
CA PHE A 87 -8.02 -4.59 0.76
C PHE A 87 -9.48 -4.95 0.48
N THR A 88 -9.74 -5.56 -0.67
CA THR A 88 -11.02 -6.17 -0.99
C THR A 88 -10.76 -7.45 -1.77
N SER A 89 -11.27 -8.58 -1.29
CA SER A 89 -11.10 -9.88 -1.97
C SER A 89 -11.61 -9.85 -3.41
N LYS A 90 -10.91 -10.59 -4.28
CA LYS A 90 -11.42 -11.05 -5.58
C LYS A 90 -12.59 -12.02 -5.39
#